data_AF-A0A1Z5R5S2-F1
#
_entry.id   AF-A0A1Z5R5S2-F1
#
_cell.length_a   1.000
_cell.length_b   1.000
_cell.length_c   1.000
_cell.angle_alpha   90.00
_cell.angle_beta   90.00
_cell.angle_gamma   90.00
#
_symmetry.space_group_name_H-M   'P 1'
#
loop_
_entity.id
_entity.type
_entity.pdbx_description
1 polymer ?
#
loop_
_entity_poly.entity_id
_entity_poly.type
_entity_poly.pdbx_seq_one_letter_code
_entity_poly.pdbx_strand_id
1 'polypeptide(L)' 'MRTARTMSNATTLDASNVTLVLCQRRYCYEEPHDCYCCLPEFSLCYNTQSECRAACPRCNPKCPAQSPSPF' A
#
# COMPACT_ATOMS: atom_id res chain seq x y z
N MET A 1 6.79 18.15 -24.42
CA MET A 1 7.29 17.14 -23.45
C MET A 1 7.53 17.83 -22.11
N ARG A 2 6.74 17.55 -21.06
CA ARG A 2 6.94 18.13 -19.72
C ARG A 2 7.31 17.01 -18.76
N THR A 3 8.58 16.92 -18.38
CA THR A 3 9.08 16.02 -17.34
C THR A 3 8.81 16.65 -15.98
N ALA A 4 7.77 16.15 -15.30
CA ALA A 4 7.53 16.49 -13.90
C ALA A 4 8.57 15.76 -13.04
N ARG A 5 9.57 16.49 -12.53
CA ARG A 5 10.45 16.00 -11.46
C ARG A 5 9.68 16.11 -10.14
N THR A 6 9.11 15.00 -9.69
CA THR A 6 8.55 14.88 -8.35
C THR A 6 9.70 15.00 -7.35
N MET A 7 9.86 16.18 -6.75
CA MET A 7 10.79 16.37 -5.63
C MET A 7 10.20 15.63 -4.42
N SER A 8 10.81 14.50 -4.08
CA SER A 8 10.53 13.80 -2.83
C SER A 8 11.40 14.42 -1.75
N ASN A 9 10.84 15.29 -0.91
CA ASN A 9 11.52 15.74 0.30
C ASN A 9 11.66 14.53 1.22
N ALA A 10 12.86 13.96 1.30
CA ALA A 10 13.18 12.89 2.22
C ALA A 10 13.34 13.48 3.62
N THR A 11 12.22 13.65 4.33
CA THR A 11 12.25 13.67 5.79
C THR A 11 12.85 12.34 6.22
N THR A 12 13.81 12.34 7.16
CA THR A 12 14.35 11.11 7.75
C THR A 12 13.20 10.37 8.45
N LEU A 13 12.48 9.56 7.67
CA LEU A 13 11.50 8.61 8.17
C LEU A 13 12.32 7.59 8.93
N ASP A 14 12.26 7.72 10.25
CA ASP A 14 12.56 6.66 11.18
C ASP A 14 12.09 5.33 10.56
N ALA A 15 12.98 4.35 10.51
CA ALA A 15 12.76 3.04 9.91
C ALA A 15 11.73 2.20 10.70
N SER A 16 10.73 2.85 11.28
CA SER A 16 9.51 2.33 11.86
C SER A 16 8.72 1.57 10.80
N ASN A 17 8.98 0.26 10.72
CA ASN A 17 8.07 -0.82 10.34
C ASN A 17 6.85 -0.38 9.50
N VAL A 18 7.09 -0.05 8.23
CA VAL A 18 6.04 0.36 7.29
C VAL A 18 5.22 -0.88 6.93
N THR A 19 4.09 -1.11 7.60
CA THR A 19 3.18 -2.19 7.19
C THR A 19 2.29 -1.71 6.04
N LEU A 20 2.57 -2.20 4.83
CA LEU A 20 1.72 -2.00 3.66
C LEU A 20 0.59 -3.04 3.68
N VAL A 21 -0.63 -2.60 3.96
CA VAL A 21 -1.79 -3.47 3.84
C VAL A 21 -2.29 -3.43 2.41
N LEU A 22 -2.35 -4.59 1.75
CA LEU A 22 -2.70 -4.73 0.34
C LEU A 22 -4.22 -4.62 0.13
N CYS A 23 -4.78 -3.46 0.49
CA CYS A 23 -6.18 -3.12 0.43
C CYS A 23 -6.38 -1.84 -0.39
N GLN A 24 -7.08 -1.95 -1.50
CA GLN A 24 -7.38 -0.82 -2.38
C GLN A 24 -8.86 -0.46 -2.34
N ARG A 25 -9.16 0.82 -2.10
CA ARG A 25 -10.52 1.33 -2.26
C ARG A 25 -10.89 1.40 -3.74
N ARG A 26 -12.05 0.85 -4.10
CA ARG A 26 -12.68 0.95 -5.41
C ARG A 26 -14.15 1.26 -5.26
N TYR A 27 -14.74 1.73 -6.35
CA TYR A 27 -16.18 1.91 -6.45
C TYR A 27 -16.80 0.63 -7.00
N CYS A 28 -17.73 0.04 -6.26
CA CYS A 28 -18.50 -1.12 -6.68
C CYS A 28 -19.79 -0.65 -7.35
N TYR A 29 -20.08 -1.17 -8.56
CA TYR A 29 -21.24 -0.73 -9.36
C TYR A 29 -22.48 -1.61 -9.16
N GLU A 30 -22.29 -2.88 -8.80
CA GLU A 30 -23.37 -3.84 -8.52
C GLU A 30 -24.25 -3.37 -7.35
N GLU A 31 -23.59 -2.92 -6.29
CA GLU A 31 -24.19 -2.14 -5.20
C GLU A 31 -23.40 -0.83 -5.12
N PRO A 32 -24.01 0.33 -5.40
CA PRO A 32 -23.29 1.60 -5.48
C PRO A 32 -22.75 2.01 -4.11
N HIS A 33 -21.51 1.60 -3.84
CA HIS A 33 -20.79 1.93 -2.62
C HIS A 33 -19.27 1.88 -2.83
N ASP A 34 -18.53 2.51 -1.92
CA ASP A 34 -17.08 2.29 -1.78
C ASP A 34 -16.83 0.90 -1.22
N CYS A 35 -16.02 0.10 -1.92
CA CYS A 35 -15.59 -1.23 -1.53
C CYS A 35 -14.06 -1.31 -1.43
N TYR A 36 -13.54 -2.27 -0.67
CA TYR A 36 -12.11 -2.42 -0.39
C TYR A 36 -11.65 -3.80 -0.82
N CYS A 37 -10.80 -3.88 -1.84
CA CYS A 37 -10.38 -5.13 -2.43
C CYS A 37 -8.93 -5.47 -2.11
N CYS A 38 -8.62 -6.75 -1.98
CA CYS A 38 -7.26 -7.24 -1.84
C CYS A 38 -6.43 -6.97 -3.10
N LEU A 39 -5.12 -6.78 -2.91
CA LEU A 39 -4.12 -6.74 -3.98
C LEU A 39 -3.18 -7.95 -3.86
N PRO A 40 -2.69 -8.50 -4.98
CA PRO A 40 -3.08 -8.20 -6.37
C PRO A 40 -4.42 -8.87 -6.77
N GLU A 41 -4.97 -9.72 -5.90
CA GLU A 41 -6.16 -10.49 -6.19
C GLU A 41 -7.43 -9.70 -5.91
N PHE A 42 -7.93 -9.05 -6.97
CA PHE A 42 -9.07 -8.15 -6.96
C PHE A 42 -10.45 -8.81 -6.82
N SER A 43 -10.51 -10.15 -6.77
CA SER A 43 -11.75 -10.92 -6.59
C SER A 43 -12.30 -10.85 -5.17
N LEU A 44 -11.44 -10.56 -4.18
CA LEU A 44 -11.85 -10.48 -2.78
C LEU A 44 -12.02 -9.02 -2.39
N CYS A 45 -13.28 -8.59 -2.25
CA CYS A 45 -13.66 -7.24 -1.83
C CYS A 45 -14.54 -7.28 -0.57
N TYR A 46 -14.39 -6.26 0.26
CA TYR A 46 -15.08 -6.11 1.54
C TYR A 46 -15.74 -4.73 1.60
N ASN A 47 -16.81 -4.62 2.39
CA ASN A 47 -17.57 -3.38 2.53
C ASN A 47 -16.84 -2.36 3.40
N THR A 48 -16.04 -2.82 4.36
CA THR A 48 -15.27 -1.94 5.23
C THR A 48 -13.76 -2.09 5.05
N GLN A 49 -13.04 -0.99 5.27
CA GLN A 49 -11.59 -1.00 5.25
C GLN A 49 -11.01 -1.96 6.30
N SER A 50 -11.67 -2.08 7.46
CA SER A 50 -11.23 -2.92 8.57
C SER A 50 -11.28 -4.40 8.22
N GLU A 51 -12.36 -4.86 7.58
CA GLU A 51 -12.49 -6.24 7.09
C GLU A 51 -11.43 -6.56 6.05
N CYS A 52 -11.23 -5.65 5.09
CA CYS A 52 -10.15 -5.79 4.11
C CYS A 52 -8.79 -5.93 4.80
N ARG A 53 -8.48 -5.08 5.79
CA ARG A 53 -7.18 -5.12 6.49
C ARG A 53 -6.98 -6.38 7.32
N ALA A 54 -8.06 -7.00 7.80
CA ALA A 54 -8.01 -8.24 8.57
C ALA A 54 -7.83 -9.48 7.67
N ALA A 55 -8.40 -9.45 6.46
CA ALA A 55 -8.41 -10.60 5.56
C ALA A 55 -7.31 -10.58 4.49
N CYS A 56 -6.92 -9.40 3.99
CA CYS A 56 -5.95 -9.27 2.91
C CYS A 56 -4.50 -9.42 3.41
N PRO A 57 -3.57 -9.89 2.55
CA PRO A 57 -2.18 -10.03 2.90
C PRO A 57 -1.56 -8.69 3.33
N ARG A 58 -0.75 -8.75 4.38
CA ARG A 58 0.03 -7.62 4.88
C ARG A 58 1.44 -7.77 4.35
N CYS A 59 1.91 -6.78 3.60
CA CYS A 59 3.30 -6.67 3.24
C CYS A 59 4.04 -6.00 4.41
N ASN A 60 4.90 -6.77 5.07
CA ASN A 60 5.89 -6.23 5.98
C ASN A 60 7.24 -6.19 5.23
N PRO A 61 7.55 -5.11 4.49
CA PRO A 61 8.84 -4.96 3.85
C PRO A 61 9.92 -4.98 4.92
N LYS A 62 10.64 -6.10 5.03
CA LYS A 62 11.95 -6.09 5.66
C LYS A 62 12.85 -5.31 4.72
N CYS A 63 13.28 -4.13 5.17
CA CYS A 63 14.31 -3.39 4.44
C CYS A 63 15.54 -4.31 4.31
N PRO A 64 16.14 -4.45 3.12
CA PRO A 64 17.43 -5.11 3.02
C PRO A 64 18.39 -4.41 4.00
N ALA A 65 19.21 -5.19 4.70
CA ALA A 65 20.28 -4.62 5.51
C ALA A 65 21.03 -3.64 4.61
N GLN A 66 21.14 -2.38 5.04
CA GLN A 66 21.85 -1.35 4.29
C GLN A 66 23.25 -1.93 4.03
N SER A 67 23.51 -2.36 2.79
CA SER A 67 24.85 -2.75 2.40
C SER A 67 25.75 -1.58 2.74
N PRO A 68 26.89 -1.78 3.44
CA PRO A 68 27.78 -0.69 3.77
C PRO A 68 28.11 0.03 2.46
N SER A 69 27.65 1.27 2.34
CA SER A 69 27.93 2.11 1.19
C SER A 69 29.45 2.29 1.12
N PRO A 70 30.12 1.91 0.02
CA PRO A 70 31.54 2.18 -0.15
C PRO A 70 31.72 3.67 -0.44
N PHE A 71 31.74 4.48 0.61
CA PHE A 71 32.26 5.85 0.60
C PHE A 71 33.37 5.97 1.64
#